data_AF-A0A2N2VJI4-F1
#
_entry.id   AF-A0A2N2VJI4-F1
#
_cell.length_a   1.000
_cell.length_b   1.000
_cell.length_c   1.000
_cell.angle_alpha   90.00
_cell.angle_beta   90.00
_cell.angle_gamma   90.00
#
_symmetry.space_group_name_H-M   'P 1'
#
loop_
_entity.id
_entity.type
_entity.pdbx_description
1 polymer ?
#
loop_
_entity_poly.entity_id
_entity_poly.type
_entity_poly.pdbx_seq_one_letter_code
_entity_poly.pdbx_strand_id
1 'polypeptide(L)'
;MFDDTVKSRHEADDEEVIRKILEISAGHISAADLVSFIRQRDKRLCLDVDSSQLNFFLLDQLLQEFPDALFLLTIRDCYSWLNSFIDDSLRRQPSGNWIKLREHRFRSGTLAHPPQEQALKEKGLYTLDGYLSYWASHNNQVLAKVPEDRLLIVRTEEITKKAFEIADFAGLPRYCVQPQHSHAFRNPERFHVLRQIPEDYLEAKVREHCGPLMSRFFPEISSISDAGI
;
A
#
# COMPACT_ATOMS: atom_id res chain seq x y z
N MET A 1 -5.23 0.89 -16.25
CA MET A 1 -6.69 0.82 -16.06
C MET A 1 -7.40 1.84 -16.93
N PHE A 2 -6.97 3.10 -16.95
CA PHE A 2 -7.52 4.12 -17.86
C PHE A 2 -6.63 4.28 -19.10
N ASP A 3 -7.20 4.78 -20.19
CA ASP A 3 -6.44 5.17 -21.39
C ASP A 3 -5.77 6.55 -21.24
N ASP A 4 -5.10 7.00 -22.30
CA ASP A 4 -4.30 8.23 -22.31
C ASP A 4 -5.14 9.52 -22.25
N THR A 5 -6.48 9.45 -22.31
CA THR A 5 -7.35 10.61 -22.10
C THR A 5 -7.43 11.01 -20.62
N VAL A 6 -7.06 10.10 -19.71
CA VAL A 6 -6.94 10.35 -18.27
C VAL A 6 -5.48 10.52 -17.90
N LYS A 7 -5.11 11.69 -17.37
CA LYS A 7 -3.76 11.97 -16.88
C LYS A 7 -3.52 11.18 -15.60
N SER A 8 -3.03 9.96 -15.77
CA SER A 8 -2.71 9.05 -14.69
C SER A 8 -1.23 8.72 -14.65
N ARG A 9 -0.70 8.58 -13.44
CA ARG A 9 0.68 8.12 -13.21
C ARG A 9 0.72 7.16 -12.03
N HIS A 10 1.62 6.19 -12.14
CA HIS A 10 1.96 5.28 -11.06
C HIS A 10 3.25 5.77 -10.40
N GLU A 11 3.21 6.00 -9.08
CA GLU A 11 4.37 6.41 -8.27
C GLU A 11 5.12 7.63 -8.85
N ALA A 12 4.39 8.68 -9.22
CA ALA A 12 4.98 9.85 -9.87
C ALA A 12 5.92 10.62 -8.92
N ASP A 13 7.14 10.91 -9.37
CA ASP A 13 8.21 11.55 -8.60
C ASP A 13 8.58 10.80 -7.29
N ASP A 14 8.49 9.46 -7.30
CA ASP A 14 8.71 8.61 -6.12
C ASP A 14 9.97 8.95 -5.32
N GLU A 15 11.13 9.08 -5.95
CA GLU A 15 12.39 9.39 -5.26
C GLU A 15 12.33 10.70 -4.45
N GLU A 16 11.70 11.74 -5.01
CA GLU A 16 11.57 13.03 -4.33
C GLU A 16 10.52 12.96 -3.22
N VAL A 17 9.39 12.30 -3.48
CA VAL A 17 8.32 12.11 -2.50
C VAL A 17 8.85 11.32 -1.29
N ILE A 18 9.60 10.23 -1.52
CA ILE A 18 10.21 9.43 -0.45
C ILE A 18 11.16 10.28 0.38
N ARG A 19 12.02 11.06 -0.27
CA ARG A 19 12.92 11.97 0.45
C ARG A 19 12.14 12.93 1.35
N LYS A 20 11.05 13.51 0.85
CA LYS A 20 10.20 14.43 1.64
C LYS A 20 9.52 13.73 2.82
N ILE A 21 9.05 12.50 2.65
CA ILE A 21 8.49 11.67 3.73
C ILE A 21 9.54 11.42 4.82
N LEU A 22 10.77 11.11 4.44
CA LEU A 22 11.86 10.88 5.40
C LEU A 22 12.29 12.17 6.10
N GLU A 23 12.37 13.30 5.37
CA GLU A 23 12.72 14.62 5.92
C GLU A 23 11.70 15.09 6.96
N ILE A 24 10.40 14.97 6.68
CA ILE A 24 9.36 15.37 7.64
C ILE A 24 9.36 14.44 8.86
N SER A 25 9.53 13.12 8.65
CA SER A 25 9.58 12.16 9.75
C SER A 25 10.80 12.37 10.67
N ALA A 26 11.90 12.89 10.13
CA ALA A 26 13.10 13.23 10.91
C ALA A 26 13.02 14.63 11.55
N GLY A 27 11.95 15.40 11.29
CA GLY A 27 11.81 16.79 11.76
C GLY A 27 12.74 17.77 11.04
N HIS A 28 13.29 17.40 9.87
CA HIS A 28 14.19 18.26 9.09
C HIS A 28 13.46 19.32 8.28
N ILE A 29 12.18 19.09 7.97
CA ILE A 29 11.30 20.08 7.32
C ILE A 29 10.03 20.22 8.14
N SER A 30 9.35 21.35 7.98
CA SER A 30 8.07 21.60 8.64
C SER A 30 6.89 21.00 7.85
N ALA A 31 5.73 20.88 8.50
CA ALA A 31 4.49 20.53 7.80
C ALA A 31 4.15 21.56 6.70
N ALA A 32 4.48 22.84 6.90
CA ALA A 32 4.26 23.89 5.90
C ALA A 32 5.15 23.69 4.65
N ASP A 33 6.40 23.23 4.83
CA ASP A 33 7.28 22.89 3.72
C ASP A 33 6.75 21.71 2.91
N LEU A 34 6.21 20.69 3.60
CA LEU A 34 5.59 19.54 2.94
C LEU A 34 4.33 19.95 2.16
N VAL A 35 3.47 20.79 2.72
CA VAL A 35 2.30 21.35 2.03
C VAL A 35 2.71 22.14 0.78
N SER A 36 3.74 22.98 0.89
CA SER A 36 4.27 23.73 -0.26
C SER A 36 4.75 22.80 -1.37
N PHE A 37 5.47 21.73 -1.02
CA PHE A 37 5.89 20.69 -1.96
C PHE A 37 4.70 20.02 -2.65
N ILE A 38 3.68 19.60 -1.88
CA ILE A 38 2.48 18.94 -2.41
C ILE A 38 1.74 19.83 -3.40
N ARG A 39 1.50 21.11 -3.06
CA ARG A 39 0.84 22.07 -3.96
C ARG A 39 1.61 22.29 -5.25
N GLN A 40 2.95 22.37 -5.17
CA GLN A 40 3.80 22.53 -6.34
C GLN A 40 3.79 21.27 -7.23
N ARG A 41 3.83 20.09 -6.62
CA ARG A 41 3.75 18.81 -7.32
C ARG A 41 2.41 18.67 -8.04
N ASP A 42 1.30 18.95 -7.37
CA ASP A 42 -0.04 18.94 -7.97
C ASP A 42 -0.14 19.86 -9.19
N LYS A 43 0.25 21.14 -9.04
CA LYS A 43 0.26 22.11 -10.14
C LYS A 43 1.12 21.68 -11.34
N ARG A 44 2.27 21.03 -11.07
CA ARG A 44 3.21 20.58 -12.11
C ARG A 44 2.69 19.33 -12.82
N LEU A 45 2.17 18.35 -12.08
CA LEU A 45 1.77 17.07 -12.64
C LEU A 45 0.37 17.12 -13.25
N CYS A 46 -0.56 17.86 -12.64
CA CYS A 46 -1.94 18.04 -13.11
C CYS A 46 -2.58 16.69 -13.47
N LEU A 47 -2.51 15.73 -12.54
CA LEU A 47 -3.04 14.38 -12.73
C LEU A 47 -4.52 14.35 -12.39
N ASP A 48 -5.28 13.59 -13.17
CA ASP A 48 -6.65 13.20 -12.83
C ASP A 48 -6.65 12.05 -11.81
N VAL A 49 -5.64 11.17 -11.89
CA VAL A 49 -5.47 10.02 -10.98
C VAL A 49 -4.00 9.84 -10.59
N ASP A 50 -3.70 10.04 -9.30
CA ASP A 50 -2.40 9.74 -8.72
C ASP A 50 -2.40 8.38 -8.02
N SER A 51 -1.78 7.37 -8.64
CA SER A 51 -1.73 6.01 -8.12
C SER A 51 -0.38 5.75 -7.45
N SER A 52 -0.30 6.00 -6.14
CA SER A 52 0.93 5.83 -5.38
C SER A 52 0.66 5.30 -3.98
N GLN A 53 1.47 4.32 -3.54
CA GLN A 53 1.46 3.88 -2.14
C GLN A 53 2.00 4.96 -1.18
N LEU A 54 2.72 5.95 -1.73
CA LEU A 54 3.33 7.04 -0.98
C LEU A 54 2.29 8.08 -0.53
N ASN A 55 1.14 8.16 -1.22
CA ASN A 55 0.04 9.06 -0.89
C ASN A 55 -0.45 8.86 0.55
N PHE A 56 -0.33 7.65 1.11
CA PHE A 56 -0.64 7.39 2.51
C PHE A 56 0.17 8.24 3.48
N PHE A 57 1.47 8.43 3.23
CA PHE A 57 2.33 9.24 4.11
C PHE A 57 2.03 10.74 4.00
N LEU A 58 1.28 11.14 2.98
CA LEU A 58 0.86 12.51 2.73
C LEU A 58 -0.63 12.71 3.04
N LEU A 59 -1.32 11.69 3.57
CA LEU A 59 -2.78 11.64 3.64
C LEU A 59 -3.40 12.84 4.35
N ASP A 60 -2.82 13.25 5.48
CA ASP A 60 -3.32 14.38 6.26
C ASP A 60 -3.26 15.67 5.45
N GLN A 61 -2.16 15.90 4.73
CA GLN A 61 -1.99 17.06 3.87
C GLN A 61 -2.89 16.97 2.64
N LEU A 62 -3.04 15.80 2.02
CA LEU A 62 -3.94 15.61 0.87
C LEU A 62 -5.40 15.93 1.22
N LEU A 63 -5.86 15.47 2.39
CA LEU A 63 -7.23 15.73 2.88
C LEU A 63 -7.47 17.21 3.14
N GLN A 64 -6.47 17.92 3.69
CA GLN A 64 -6.54 19.34 4.00
C GLN A 64 -6.46 20.21 2.73
N GLU A 65 -5.55 19.89 1.82
CA GLU A 65 -5.20 20.74 0.68
C GLU A 65 -6.14 20.56 -0.51
N PHE A 66 -6.75 19.37 -0.64
CA PHE A 66 -7.64 19.05 -1.74
C PHE A 66 -8.99 18.57 -1.18
N PRO A 67 -9.87 19.49 -0.74
CA PRO A 67 -11.15 19.14 -0.12
C PRO A 67 -12.09 18.37 -1.06
N ASP A 68 -11.93 18.56 -2.37
CA ASP A 68 -12.75 17.90 -3.40
C ASP A 68 -12.11 16.61 -3.93
N ALA A 69 -10.90 16.24 -3.48
CA ALA A 69 -10.25 15.02 -3.91
C ALA A 69 -11.00 13.78 -3.38
N LEU A 70 -11.12 12.78 -4.25
CA LEU A 70 -11.67 11.47 -3.94
C LEU A 70 -10.54 10.45 -3.75
N PHE A 71 -10.74 9.49 -2.87
CA PHE A 71 -9.73 8.50 -2.51
C PHE A 71 -10.21 7.09 -2.82
N LEU A 72 -9.31 6.30 -3.41
CA LEU A 72 -9.48 4.88 -3.63
C LEU A 72 -8.56 4.11 -2.69
N LEU A 73 -9.14 3.33 -1.77
CA LEU A 73 -8.39 2.37 -0.97
C LEU A 73 -8.48 0.99 -1.61
N THR A 74 -7.39 0.55 -2.24
CA THR A 74 -7.24 -0.84 -2.67
C THR A 74 -6.77 -1.67 -1.48
N ILE A 75 -7.59 -2.62 -1.04
CA ILE A 75 -7.26 -3.52 0.07
C ILE A 75 -7.06 -4.95 -0.44
N ARG A 76 -6.17 -5.72 0.18
CA ARG A 76 -5.93 -7.14 -0.10
C ARG A 76 -5.81 -7.87 1.22
N ASP A 77 -6.18 -9.14 1.26
CA ASP A 77 -5.98 -9.96 2.44
C ASP A 77 -4.51 -9.94 2.87
N CYS A 78 -4.27 -10.01 4.18
CA CYS A 78 -2.94 -9.78 4.73
C CYS A 78 -1.93 -10.84 4.28
N TYR A 79 -2.35 -12.08 4.03
CA TYR A 79 -1.45 -13.15 3.59
C TYR A 79 -1.01 -12.94 2.15
N SER A 80 -1.94 -12.73 1.21
CA SER A 80 -1.61 -12.48 -0.20
C SER A 80 -0.86 -11.17 -0.39
N TRP A 81 -1.17 -10.14 0.41
CA TRP A 81 -0.40 -8.91 0.44
C TRP A 81 1.04 -9.17 0.88
N LEU A 82 1.22 -9.85 2.02
CA LEU A 82 2.53 -10.13 2.59
C LEU A 82 3.37 -10.98 1.64
N ASN A 83 2.79 -12.05 1.10
CA ASN A 83 3.47 -12.91 0.14
C ASN A 83 3.89 -12.11 -1.11
N SER A 84 2.99 -11.27 -1.64
CA SER A 84 3.30 -10.42 -2.79
C SER A 84 4.41 -9.40 -2.50
N PHE A 85 4.44 -8.84 -1.29
CA PHE A 85 5.45 -7.85 -0.90
C PHE A 85 6.83 -8.50 -0.71
N ILE A 86 6.87 -9.68 -0.08
CA ILE A 86 8.10 -10.48 0.06
C ILE A 86 8.61 -10.88 -1.32
N ASP A 87 7.75 -11.43 -2.17
CA ASP A 87 8.14 -11.87 -3.52
C ASP A 87 8.73 -10.69 -4.33
N ASP A 88 8.13 -9.50 -4.25
CA ASP A 88 8.69 -8.32 -4.94
C ASP A 88 10.00 -7.83 -4.32
N SER A 89 10.14 -7.92 -2.99
CA SER A 89 11.35 -7.53 -2.26
C SER A 89 12.55 -8.41 -2.57
N LEU A 90 12.34 -9.70 -2.82
CA LEU A 90 13.41 -10.64 -3.16
C LEU A 90 13.82 -10.57 -4.63
N ARG A 91 12.86 -10.28 -5.51
CA ARG A 91 13.09 -10.22 -6.95
C ARG A 91 13.79 -8.93 -7.38
N ARG A 92 13.48 -7.80 -6.73
CA ARG A 92 13.96 -6.47 -7.13
C ARG A 92 15.05 -5.97 -6.20
N GLN A 93 16.00 -5.24 -6.76
CA GLN A 93 16.90 -4.37 -5.99
C GLN A 93 16.27 -2.98 -5.92
N PRO A 94 15.68 -2.58 -4.78
CA PRO A 94 15.14 -1.23 -4.61
C PRO A 94 16.25 -0.18 -4.58
N SER A 95 15.92 1.07 -4.91
CA SER A 95 16.82 2.19 -4.73
C SER A 95 17.10 2.45 -3.24
N GLY A 96 18.16 3.23 -2.95
CA GLY A 96 18.51 3.55 -1.56
C GLY A 96 17.40 4.27 -0.79
N ASN A 97 16.62 5.12 -1.44
CA ASN A 97 15.50 5.80 -0.79
C ASN A 97 14.35 4.83 -0.50
N TRP A 98 14.04 3.93 -1.43
CA TRP A 98 13.06 2.87 -1.21
C TRP A 98 13.45 1.94 -0.05
N ILE A 99 14.74 1.63 0.12
CA ILE A 99 15.25 0.88 1.29
C ILE A 99 14.97 1.65 2.58
N LYS A 100 15.38 2.93 2.65
CA LYS A 100 15.16 3.78 3.84
C LYS A 100 13.67 3.92 4.17
N LEU A 101 12.81 4.07 3.17
CA LEU A 101 11.36 4.10 3.38
C LEU A 101 10.87 2.79 3.98
N ARG A 102 11.33 1.63 3.49
CA ARG A 102 10.94 0.33 4.03
C ARG A 102 11.44 0.14 5.47
N GLU A 103 12.66 0.56 5.78
CA GLU A 103 13.19 0.55 7.15
C GLU A 103 12.34 1.39 8.11
N HIS A 104 11.96 2.60 7.68
CA HIS A 104 11.04 3.47 8.40
C HIS A 104 9.66 2.81 8.57
N ARG A 105 9.10 2.30 7.47
CA ARG A 105 7.77 1.67 7.38
C ARG A 105 7.63 0.43 8.27
N PHE A 106 8.62 -0.44 8.26
CA PHE A 106 8.60 -1.73 8.97
C PHE A 106 9.39 -1.72 10.27
N ARG A 107 9.86 -0.54 10.70
CA ARG A 107 10.50 -0.30 11.99
C ARG A 107 11.72 -1.19 12.26
N SER A 108 12.53 -1.43 11.22
CA SER A 108 13.66 -2.37 11.24
C SER A 108 14.71 -2.07 12.31
N GLY A 109 14.85 -0.81 12.73
CA GLY A 109 15.74 -0.40 13.81
C GLY A 109 15.23 -0.72 15.22
N THR A 110 13.98 -1.18 15.37
CA THR A 110 13.35 -1.41 16.68
C THR A 110 12.86 -2.85 16.90
N LEU A 111 12.70 -3.62 15.82
CA LEU A 111 12.18 -4.98 15.87
C LEU A 111 13.28 -5.98 15.54
N ALA A 112 13.38 -7.03 16.33
CA ALA A 112 14.31 -8.14 16.11
C ALA A 112 13.53 -9.39 15.71
N HIS A 113 14.10 -10.18 14.79
CA HIS A 113 13.52 -11.44 14.38
C HIS A 113 13.56 -12.47 15.53
N PRO A 114 12.42 -13.05 15.91
CA PRO A 114 12.40 -14.22 16.78
C PRO A 114 12.86 -15.48 16.02
N PRO A 115 13.20 -16.57 16.73
CA PRO A 115 13.68 -17.81 16.11
C PRO A 115 12.74 -18.39 15.03
N GLN A 116 11.42 -18.23 15.21
CA GLN A 116 10.40 -18.69 14.26
C GLN A 116 10.49 -17.98 12.90
N GLU A 117 11.10 -16.80 12.84
CA GLU A 117 11.23 -15.97 11.64
C GLU A 117 12.63 -16.08 11.01
N GLN A 118 13.36 -17.15 11.30
CA GLN A 118 14.71 -17.36 10.77
C GLN A 118 14.74 -17.31 9.22
N ALA A 119 13.72 -17.84 8.55
CA ALA A 119 13.61 -17.80 7.09
C ALA A 119 13.49 -16.36 6.53
N LEU A 120 12.88 -15.43 7.28
CA LEU A 120 12.82 -14.01 6.92
C LEU A 120 14.19 -13.36 7.11
N LYS A 121 14.81 -13.61 8.27
CA LYS A 121 16.13 -13.07 8.64
C LYS A 121 17.21 -13.45 7.64
N GLU A 122 17.28 -14.72 7.24
CA GLU A 122 18.30 -15.21 6.29
C GLU A 122 18.18 -14.58 4.90
N LYS A 123 16.99 -14.08 4.55
CA LYS A 123 16.71 -13.43 3.28
C LYS A 123 16.76 -11.90 3.36
N GLY A 124 17.16 -11.33 4.50
CA GLY A 124 17.20 -9.90 4.71
C GLY A 124 15.82 -9.22 4.68
N LEU A 125 14.76 -9.97 5.00
CA LEU A 125 13.39 -9.46 5.08
C LEU A 125 13.12 -8.85 6.47
N TYR A 126 11.97 -8.19 6.63
CA TYR A 126 11.53 -7.60 7.89
C TYR A 126 10.71 -8.60 8.73
N THR A 127 10.50 -8.29 10.01
CA THR A 127 9.73 -9.16 10.91
C THR A 127 8.25 -9.22 10.53
N LEU A 128 7.56 -10.29 10.93
CA LEU A 128 6.10 -10.36 10.77
C LEU A 128 5.40 -9.21 11.50
N ASP A 129 5.86 -8.86 12.69
CA ASP A 129 5.35 -7.69 13.43
C ASP A 129 5.49 -6.40 12.61
N GLY A 130 6.63 -6.18 11.94
CA GLY A 130 6.85 -5.01 11.10
C GLY A 130 5.87 -4.95 9.93
N TYR A 131 5.74 -6.06 9.19
CA TYR A 131 4.85 -6.12 8.03
C TYR A 131 3.37 -6.02 8.40
N LEU A 132 2.91 -6.86 9.34
CA LEU A 132 1.48 -7.01 9.64
C LEU A 132 0.94 -5.81 10.42
N SER A 133 1.73 -5.23 11.34
CA SER A 133 1.33 -3.99 12.03
C SER A 133 1.24 -2.82 11.05
N TYR A 134 2.14 -2.74 10.07
CA TYR A 134 2.04 -1.72 9.01
C TYR A 134 0.79 -1.92 8.17
N TRP A 135 0.52 -3.14 7.69
CA TRP A 135 -0.70 -3.43 6.91
C TRP A 135 -1.96 -3.01 7.69
N ALA A 136 -2.04 -3.37 8.96
CA ALA A 136 -3.21 -3.05 9.78
C ALA A 136 -3.33 -1.55 10.06
N SER A 137 -2.23 -0.89 10.44
CA SER A 137 -2.19 0.54 10.73
C SER A 137 -2.52 1.38 9.50
N HIS A 138 -1.93 1.04 8.34
CA HIS A 138 -2.17 1.73 7.08
C HIS A 138 -3.65 1.75 6.72
N ASN A 139 -4.28 0.58 6.66
CA ASN A 139 -5.69 0.45 6.29
C ASN A 139 -6.60 1.13 7.33
N ASN A 140 -6.37 0.92 8.63
CA ASN A 140 -7.18 1.55 9.67
C ASN A 140 -7.08 3.08 9.65
N GLN A 141 -5.90 3.64 9.40
CA GLN A 141 -5.73 5.09 9.33
C GLN A 141 -6.47 5.70 8.15
N VAL A 142 -6.44 5.07 6.97
CA VAL A 142 -7.24 5.54 5.82
C VAL A 142 -8.73 5.50 6.15
N LEU A 143 -9.21 4.37 6.68
CA LEU A 143 -10.62 4.17 7.05
C LEU A 143 -11.10 5.14 8.14
N ALA A 144 -10.20 5.58 9.03
CA ALA A 144 -10.55 6.49 10.12
C ALA A 144 -10.48 7.97 9.71
N LYS A 145 -9.63 8.32 8.75
CA LYS A 145 -9.34 9.72 8.39
C LYS A 145 -10.11 10.21 7.17
N VAL A 146 -10.33 9.35 6.17
CA VAL A 146 -10.99 9.75 4.93
C VAL A 146 -12.51 9.74 5.13
N PRO A 147 -13.22 10.84 4.81
CA PRO A 147 -14.68 10.87 4.85
C PRO A 147 -15.30 9.78 3.96
N GLU A 148 -16.40 9.17 4.43
CA GLU A 148 -17.06 8.04 3.74
C GLU A 148 -17.53 8.40 2.33
N ASP A 149 -18.05 9.62 2.15
CA ASP A 149 -18.49 10.15 0.86
C ASP A 149 -17.33 10.42 -0.12
N ARG A 150 -16.10 10.44 0.37
CA ARG A 150 -14.86 10.64 -0.40
C ARG A 150 -14.01 9.38 -0.51
N LEU A 151 -14.45 8.23 0.01
CA LEU A 151 -13.69 6.99 0.01
C LEU A 151 -14.41 5.87 -0.72
N LEU A 152 -13.80 5.36 -1.78
CA LEU A 152 -14.17 4.08 -2.37
C LEU A 152 -13.19 2.99 -1.92
N ILE A 153 -13.70 1.91 -1.35
CA ILE A 153 -12.91 0.74 -0.94
C ILE A 153 -13.11 -0.36 -1.98
N VAL A 154 -12.00 -0.88 -2.51
CA VAL A 154 -12.02 -1.94 -3.53
C VAL A 154 -11.04 -3.04 -3.14
N ARG A 155 -11.51 -4.29 -3.09
CA ARG A 155 -10.59 -5.41 -2.93
C ARG A 155 -9.73 -5.56 -4.18
N THR A 156 -8.46 -5.89 -4.01
CA THR A 156 -7.48 -5.86 -5.11
C THR A 156 -7.87 -6.81 -6.25
N GLU A 157 -8.44 -7.97 -5.94
CA GLU A 157 -8.96 -8.94 -6.89
C GLU A 157 -10.24 -8.50 -7.63
N GLU A 158 -10.92 -7.48 -7.10
CA GLU A 158 -12.14 -6.92 -7.68
C GLU A 158 -11.89 -5.72 -8.58
N ILE A 159 -10.67 -5.15 -8.59
CA ILE A 159 -10.34 -3.93 -9.37
C ILE A 159 -10.81 -4.04 -10.83
N THR A 160 -10.58 -5.17 -11.49
CA THR A 160 -11.04 -5.36 -12.88
C THR A 160 -12.56 -5.34 -12.99
N LYS A 161 -13.25 -6.03 -12.08
CA LYS A 161 -14.72 -6.14 -12.07
C LYS A 161 -15.36 -4.79 -11.75
N LYS A 162 -14.72 -4.00 -10.89
CA LYS A 162 -15.15 -2.68 -10.43
C LYS A 162 -14.57 -1.52 -11.26
N ALA A 163 -13.90 -1.77 -12.38
CA ALA A 163 -13.20 -0.71 -13.12
C ALA A 163 -14.13 0.43 -13.56
N PHE A 164 -15.38 0.12 -13.94
CA PHE A 164 -16.38 1.14 -14.27
C PHE A 164 -16.94 1.86 -13.04
N GLU A 165 -17.11 1.16 -11.92
CA GLU A 165 -17.51 1.76 -10.64
C GLU A 165 -16.43 2.75 -10.14
N ILE A 166 -15.15 2.39 -10.29
CA ILE A 166 -14.03 3.28 -9.98
C ILE A 166 -14.06 4.52 -10.88
N ALA A 167 -14.33 4.35 -12.18
CA ALA A 167 -14.44 5.48 -13.11
C ALA A 167 -15.59 6.41 -12.74
N ASP A 168 -16.78 5.86 -12.49
CA ASP A 168 -17.95 6.64 -12.09
C ASP A 168 -17.71 7.39 -10.79
N PHE A 169 -17.12 6.72 -9.79
CA PHE A 169 -16.76 7.34 -8.52
C PHE A 169 -15.78 8.50 -8.73
N ALA A 170 -14.73 8.31 -9.55
CA ALA A 170 -13.76 9.35 -9.85
C ALA A 170 -14.28 10.46 -10.78
N GLY A 171 -15.55 10.41 -11.22
CA GLY A 171 -16.13 11.37 -12.18
C GLY A 171 -15.53 11.25 -13.59
N LEU A 172 -14.92 10.10 -13.92
CA LEU A 172 -14.29 9.85 -15.21
C LEU A 172 -15.28 9.23 -16.21
N PRO A 173 -15.19 9.56 -17.51
CA PRO A 173 -16.05 8.95 -18.52
C PRO A 173 -15.79 7.46 -18.65
N ARG A 174 -16.84 6.62 -18.60
CA ARG A 174 -16.71 5.15 -18.72
C ARG A 174 -15.96 4.66 -19.97
N TYR A 175 -15.95 5.43 -21.06
CA TYR A 175 -15.23 5.05 -22.28
C TYR A 175 -13.71 5.02 -22.09
N CYS A 176 -13.16 5.70 -21.07
CA CYS A 176 -11.72 5.71 -20.80
C CYS A 176 -11.23 4.43 -20.12
N VAL A 177 -12.14 3.55 -19.68
CA VAL A 177 -11.82 2.32 -18.95
C VAL A 177 -11.29 1.26 -19.91
N GLN A 178 -10.10 0.74 -19.59
CA GLN A 178 -9.41 -0.34 -20.28
C GLN A 178 -9.19 -1.51 -19.29
N PRO A 179 -10.20 -2.38 -19.06
CA PRO A 179 -10.16 -3.42 -18.03
C PRO A 179 -8.98 -4.37 -18.18
N GLN A 180 -8.52 -4.62 -19.40
CA GLN A 180 -7.37 -5.47 -19.70
C GLN A 180 -6.04 -4.94 -19.09
N HIS A 181 -5.97 -3.66 -18.72
CA HIS A 181 -4.81 -3.02 -18.11
C HIS A 181 -4.95 -2.81 -16.58
N SER A 182 -5.89 -3.49 -15.91
CA SER A 182 -6.13 -3.38 -14.47
C SER A 182 -5.04 -4.04 -13.60
N HIS A 183 -4.30 -5.02 -14.15
CA HIS A 183 -3.27 -5.79 -13.45
C HIS A 183 -1.93 -5.81 -14.18
N ALA A 184 -1.53 -4.69 -14.77
CA ALA A 184 -0.30 -4.59 -15.58
C ALA A 184 1.00 -4.93 -14.80
N PHE A 185 0.97 -4.90 -13.47
CA PHE A 185 2.15 -5.08 -12.60
C PHE A 185 2.16 -6.41 -11.82
N ARG A 186 1.70 -7.50 -12.40
CA ARG A 186 1.75 -8.83 -11.75
C ARG A 186 3.19 -9.31 -11.57
N ASN A 187 3.50 -9.82 -10.37
CA ASN A 187 4.76 -10.53 -10.11
C ASN A 187 4.61 -12.00 -10.55
N PRO A 188 5.45 -12.50 -11.49
CA PRO A 188 5.41 -13.90 -11.90
C PRO A 188 6.15 -14.85 -10.94
N GLU A 189 7.03 -14.34 -10.09
CA GLU A 189 7.89 -15.15 -9.21
C GLU A 189 7.23 -15.42 -7.86
N ARG A 190 7.42 -16.64 -7.35
CA ARG A 190 6.91 -17.10 -6.05
C ARG A 190 8.04 -17.74 -5.26
N PHE A 191 8.39 -17.16 -4.12
CA PHE A 191 9.46 -17.67 -3.26
C PHE A 191 8.93 -18.51 -2.09
N HIS A 192 7.62 -18.49 -1.84
CA HIS A 192 6.92 -19.28 -0.82
C HIS A 192 7.56 -19.17 0.58
N VAL A 193 8.07 -17.98 0.94
CA VAL A 193 8.78 -17.78 2.21
C VAL A 193 7.85 -17.95 3.41
N LEU A 194 6.58 -17.57 3.28
CA LEU A 194 5.60 -17.73 4.37
C LEU A 194 5.38 -19.19 4.77
N ARG A 195 5.50 -20.13 3.83
CA ARG A 195 5.38 -21.58 4.10
C ARG A 195 6.57 -22.15 4.90
N GLN A 196 7.63 -21.36 5.09
CA GLN A 196 8.82 -21.74 5.87
C GLN A 196 8.72 -21.26 7.33
N ILE A 197 7.68 -20.50 7.66
CA ILE A 197 7.39 -20.03 9.01
C ILE A 197 6.41 -21.04 9.65
N PRO A 198 6.56 -21.41 10.94
CA PRO A 198 5.58 -22.23 11.63
C PRO A 198 4.17 -21.62 11.51
N GLU A 199 3.21 -22.41 11.05
CA GLU A 199 1.87 -21.94 10.70
C GLU A 199 1.15 -21.36 11.92
N ASP A 200 1.19 -22.05 13.07
CA ASP A 200 0.61 -21.59 14.33
C ASP A 200 1.14 -20.21 14.76
N TYR A 201 2.44 -19.98 14.56
CA TYR A 201 3.07 -18.70 14.85
C TYR A 201 2.62 -17.60 13.88
N LEU A 202 2.59 -17.87 12.57
CA LEU A 202 2.09 -16.92 11.56
C LEU A 202 0.62 -16.55 11.84
N GLU A 203 -0.22 -17.54 12.08
CA GLU A 203 -1.65 -17.36 12.35
C GLU A 203 -1.89 -16.57 13.65
N ALA A 204 -1.07 -16.78 14.67
CA ALA A 204 -1.10 -15.96 15.89
C ALA A 204 -0.78 -14.49 15.60
N LYS A 205 0.26 -14.23 14.78
CA LYS A 205 0.64 -12.86 14.38
C LYS A 205 -0.40 -12.17 13.51
N VAL A 206 -1.03 -12.89 12.59
CA VAL A 206 -2.13 -12.36 11.78
C VAL A 206 -3.34 -12.00 12.65
N ARG A 207 -3.70 -12.88 13.60
CA ARG A 207 -4.80 -12.59 14.53
C ARG A 207 -4.52 -11.38 15.41
N GLU A 208 -3.29 -11.26 15.90
CA GLU A 208 -2.82 -10.14 16.73
C GLU A 208 -2.96 -8.79 16.00
N HIS A 209 -2.46 -8.70 14.77
CA HIS A 209 -2.38 -7.41 14.07
C HIS A 209 -3.54 -7.14 13.12
N CYS A 210 -3.99 -8.14 12.37
CA CYS A 210 -4.86 -7.97 11.21
C CYS A 210 -6.30 -8.46 11.45
N GLY A 211 -6.55 -9.21 12.53
CA GLY A 211 -7.81 -9.90 12.81
C GLY A 211 -9.08 -9.06 12.56
N PRO A 212 -9.21 -7.85 13.13
CA PRO A 212 -10.40 -7.03 12.94
C PRO A 212 -10.68 -6.66 11.47
N LEU A 213 -9.63 -6.29 10.72
CA LEU A 213 -9.77 -5.92 9.30
C LEU A 213 -9.99 -7.15 8.42
N MET A 214 -9.35 -8.27 8.73
CA MET A 214 -9.57 -9.55 8.04
C MET A 214 -11.02 -10.01 8.21
N SER A 215 -11.56 -10.00 9.43
CA SER A 215 -12.97 -10.34 9.68
C SER A 215 -13.94 -9.40 8.96
N ARG A 216 -13.60 -8.11 8.84
CA ARG A 216 -14.45 -7.11 8.17
C ARG A 216 -14.43 -7.25 6.65
N PHE A 217 -13.25 -7.39 6.07
CA PHE A 217 -13.06 -7.28 4.63
C PHE A 217 -12.80 -8.59 3.92
N PHE A 218 -12.42 -9.66 4.62
CA PHE A 218 -12.11 -10.98 4.07
C PHE A 218 -12.58 -12.11 5.02
N PRO A 219 -13.86 -12.13 5.45
CA PRO A 219 -14.36 -13.12 6.40
C PRO A 219 -14.24 -14.57 5.91
N GLU A 220 -14.10 -14.76 4.60
CA GLU A 220 -13.87 -16.06 3.96
C GLU A 220 -12.42 -16.58 4.07
N ILE A 221 -11.47 -15.75 4.52
CA ILE A 221 -10.06 -16.12 4.67
C ILE A 221 -9.73 -16.20 6.16
N SER A 222 -9.59 -17.42 6.67
CA SER A 222 -9.31 -17.69 8.09
C SER A 222 -7.89 -18.19 8.36
N SER A 223 -7.18 -18.57 7.30
CA SER A 223 -5.82 -19.10 7.34
C SER A 223 -5.06 -18.80 6.05
N ILE A 224 -3.73 -19.01 6.06
CA ILE A 224 -2.91 -18.92 4.84
C ILE A 224 -3.40 -19.86 3.72
N SER A 225 -3.97 -21.02 4.07
CA SER A 225 -4.48 -22.00 3.10
C SER A 225 -5.68 -21.45 2.32
N ASP A 226 -6.56 -20.69 2.99
CA ASP A 226 -7.73 -20.08 2.37
C ASP A 226 -7.35 -18.98 1.36
N ALA A 227 -6.20 -18.33 1.57
CA ALA A 227 -5.66 -17.31 0.68
C ALA A 227 -5.05 -17.90 -0.61
N GLY A 228 -4.94 -19.22 -0.74
CA GLY A 228 -4.48 -19.89 -1.96
C GLY A 228 -2.99 -19.70 -2.28
N ILE A 229 -2.15 -19.53 -1.25
CA ILE A 229 -0.69 -19.29 -1.33
C ILE A 229 0.13 -20.39 -0.69
#